data_AF-A0A2N1M6V5-F1
#
_entry.id   AF-A0A2N1M6V5-F1
#
_cell.length_a   1.000
_cell.length_b   1.000
_cell.length_c   1.000
_cell.angle_alpha   90.00
_cell.angle_beta   90.00
_cell.angle_gamma   90.00
#
_symmetry.space_group_name_H-M   'P 1'
#
loop_
_entity.id
_entity.type
_entity.pdbx_description
1 polymer ?
#
loop_
_entity_poly.entity_id
_entity_poly.type
_entity_poly.pdbx_seq_one_letter_code
_entity_poly.pdbx_strand_id
1 'polypeptide(L)'
;MYFNNSIKEIHKILQEINDFVKLEESHSEKNIKEFFLKSFKDFGIITKIFDITTDNASNNNTFLEEVSNEFAEKNIEFDNVNQHVYYLTYIINLATQKAFKSLKAIVNINENEFLNQYKNIQNNNNQVGVVRSILYKVNNFYLIH
;
A
#
# COMPACT_ATOMS: atom_id res chain seq x y z
N MET A 1 -34.36 13.75 -22.30
CA MET A 1 -34.33 13.55 -20.82
C MET A 1 -34.19 12.05 -20.53
N TYR A 2 -33.04 11.44 -20.86
CA TYR A 2 -32.80 10.00 -20.67
C TYR A 2 -31.48 9.69 -19.95
N PHE A 3 -30.73 10.70 -19.49
CA PHE A 3 -29.40 10.51 -18.89
C PHE A 3 -29.39 10.27 -17.38
N ASN A 4 -30.53 10.42 -16.69
CA ASN A 4 -30.57 10.42 -15.21
C ASN A 4 -30.99 9.09 -14.56
N ASN A 5 -31.41 8.08 -15.33
CA ASN A 5 -31.79 6.79 -14.75
C ASN A 5 -30.64 5.76 -14.72
N SER A 6 -29.61 5.92 -15.55
CA SER A 6 -28.47 4.99 -15.61
C SER A 6 -27.43 5.18 -14.49
N ILE A 7 -27.46 6.31 -13.78
CA ILE A 7 -26.53 6.61 -12.66
C ILE A 7 -27.04 6.05 -11.32
N LYS A 8 -28.30 5.57 -11.24
CA LYS A 8 -28.86 5.02 -10.00
C LYS A 8 -28.43 3.58 -9.67
N GLU A 9 -27.77 2.88 -10.60
CA GLU A 9 -27.16 1.57 -10.35
C GLU A 9 -25.66 1.67 -10.08
N ILE A 10 -25.21 2.68 -9.34
CA ILE A 10 -23.83 2.70 -8.85
C ILE A 10 -23.71 1.68 -7.71
N HIS A 11 -23.06 0.57 -8.08
CA HIS A 11 -22.70 -0.61 -7.31
C HIS A 11 -22.61 -0.44 -5.80
N LYS A 12 -23.39 -1.25 -5.08
CA LYS A 12 -23.12 -1.60 -3.68
C LYS A 12 -21.77 -2.32 -3.63
N ILE A 13 -20.72 -1.65 -3.16
CA ILE A 13 -19.45 -2.32 -2.82
C ILE A 13 -19.75 -3.23 -1.62
N LEU A 14 -19.86 -4.53 -1.87
CA LEU A 14 -19.91 -5.54 -0.82
C LEU A 14 -18.47 -5.85 -0.41
N GLN A 15 -18.11 -5.47 0.82
CA GLN A 15 -16.90 -5.95 1.48
C GLN A 15 -17.31 -7.12 2.38
N GLU A 16 -17.18 -8.34 1.87
CA GLU A 16 -17.45 -9.56 2.61
C GLU A 16 -16.11 -10.28 2.86
N ILE A 17 -15.87 -10.64 4.12
CA ILE A 17 -14.78 -11.53 4.47
C ILE A 17 -15.25 -12.93 4.14
N ASN A 18 -14.81 -13.45 2.99
CA ASN A 18 -15.20 -14.78 2.54
C ASN A 18 -14.48 -15.86 3.34
N ASP A 19 -13.19 -15.68 3.65
CA ASP A 19 -12.44 -16.67 4.41
C ASP A 19 -11.38 -16.02 5.31
N PHE A 20 -11.07 -16.68 6.42
CA PHE A 20 -9.93 -16.36 7.27
C PHE A 20 -9.20 -17.65 7.63
N VAL A 21 -8.16 -17.94 6.85
CA VAL A 21 -7.41 -19.19 6.94
C VAL A 21 -6.14 -18.98 7.76
N LYS A 22 -6.01 -19.74 8.86
CA LYS A 22 -4.75 -19.85 9.58
C LYS A 22 -3.87 -20.89 8.87
N LEU A 23 -2.71 -20.46 8.36
CA LEU A 23 -1.71 -21.36 7.80
C LEU A 23 -0.86 -21.94 8.95
N GLU A 24 -0.93 -23.26 9.17
CA GLU A 24 -0.15 -23.94 10.23
C GLU A 24 1.22 -24.43 9.75
N GLU A 25 1.40 -24.54 8.43
CA GLU A 25 2.67 -24.89 7.79
C GLU A 25 3.49 -23.63 7.43
N SER A 26 4.71 -23.83 6.90
CA SER A 26 5.52 -22.75 6.32
C SER A 26 4.68 -21.89 5.36
N HIS A 27 4.80 -20.57 5.48
CA HIS A 27 4.19 -19.59 4.59
C HIS A 27 4.89 -19.56 3.22
N SER A 28 5.09 -20.73 2.61
CA SER A 28 5.57 -20.87 1.25
C SER A 28 4.49 -20.38 0.28
N GLU A 29 4.92 -19.87 -0.88
CA GLU A 29 4.02 -19.35 -1.91
C GLU A 29 3.04 -20.43 -2.38
N LYS A 30 3.53 -21.67 -2.46
CA LYS A 30 2.74 -22.86 -2.83
C LYS A 30 1.60 -23.13 -1.85
N ASN A 31 1.86 -23.04 -0.54
CA ASN A 31 0.84 -23.27 0.48
C ASN A 31 -0.22 -22.17 0.43
N ILE A 32 0.20 -20.90 0.29
CA ILE A 32 -0.73 -19.76 0.15
C ILE A 32 -1.62 -19.96 -1.09
N LYS A 33 -1.05 -20.36 -2.22
CA LYS A 33 -1.80 -20.69 -3.44
C LYS A 33 -2.85 -21.77 -3.21
N GLU A 34 -2.47 -22.90 -2.62
CA GLU A 34 -3.40 -24.02 -2.43
C GLU A 34 -4.62 -23.62 -1.59
N PHE A 35 -4.40 -22.89 -0.48
CA PHE A 35 -5.49 -22.37 0.34
C PHE A 35 -6.32 -21.30 -0.38
N PHE A 36 -5.67 -20.39 -1.11
CA PHE A 36 -6.34 -19.38 -1.91
C PHE A 36 -7.30 -20.05 -2.92
N LEU A 37 -6.79 -20.92 -3.78
CA LEU A 37 -7.59 -21.60 -4.80
C LEU A 37 -8.71 -22.44 -4.21
N LYS A 38 -8.43 -23.15 -3.11
CA LYS A 38 -9.43 -23.94 -2.39
C LYS A 38 -10.58 -23.06 -1.90
N SER A 39 -10.29 -21.92 -1.29
CA SER A 39 -11.32 -20.98 -0.79
C SER A 39 -12.26 -20.56 -1.92
N PHE A 40 -11.73 -20.04 -3.03
CA PHE A 40 -12.55 -19.57 -4.16
C PHE A 40 -13.31 -20.70 -4.87
N LYS A 41 -12.76 -21.92 -4.87
CA LYS A 41 -13.46 -23.12 -5.36
C LYS A 41 -14.61 -23.49 -4.43
N ASP A 42 -14.40 -23.50 -3.12
CA ASP A 42 -15.43 -23.80 -2.11
C ASP A 42 -16.59 -22.79 -2.18
N PHE A 43 -16.31 -21.53 -2.50
CA PHE A 43 -17.33 -20.49 -2.77
C PHE A 43 -17.97 -20.55 -4.17
N GLY A 44 -17.45 -21.36 -5.10
CA GLY A 44 -17.98 -21.44 -6.47
C GLY A 44 -17.77 -20.15 -7.30
N ILE A 45 -16.73 -19.37 -6.97
CA ILE A 45 -16.43 -18.07 -7.59
C ILE A 45 -15.07 -18.02 -8.28
N ILE A 46 -14.37 -19.15 -8.40
CA ILE A 46 -13.03 -19.22 -9.01
C ILE A 46 -12.97 -18.63 -10.43
N THR A 47 -14.04 -18.76 -11.21
CA THR A 47 -14.16 -18.20 -12.58
C THR A 47 -14.64 -16.75 -12.61
N LYS A 48 -14.88 -16.13 -11.45
CA LYS A 48 -15.40 -14.77 -11.30
C LYS A 48 -14.37 -13.82 -10.68
N ILE A 49 -13.11 -14.24 -10.59
CA ILE A 49 -12.02 -13.39 -10.11
C ILE A 49 -11.71 -12.35 -11.18
N PHE A 50 -11.83 -11.08 -10.81
CA PHE A 50 -11.53 -9.97 -11.71
C PHE A 50 -10.10 -9.47 -11.49
N ASP A 51 -9.76 -9.07 -10.26
CA ASP A 51 -8.40 -8.64 -9.89
C ASP A 51 -8.00 -9.27 -8.56
N ILE A 52 -6.69 -9.43 -8.35
CA ILE A 52 -6.12 -9.86 -7.07
C ILE A 52 -5.29 -8.71 -6.52
N THR A 53 -5.64 -8.26 -5.30
CA THR A 53 -4.86 -7.25 -4.58
C THR A 53 -3.98 -7.91 -3.53
N THR A 54 -2.66 -7.68 -3.57
CA THR A 54 -1.72 -8.14 -2.54
C THR A 54 -0.82 -7.01 -2.08
N ASP A 55 -0.10 -7.18 -0.97
CA ASP A 55 1.01 -6.26 -0.66
C ASP A 55 2.16 -6.42 -1.67
N ASN A 56 3.18 -5.56 -1.58
CA ASN A 56 4.32 -5.57 -2.51
C ASN A 56 5.48 -6.46 -1.99
N ALA A 57 5.18 -7.54 -1.28
CA ALA A 57 6.19 -8.56 -0.99
C ALA A 57 6.54 -9.32 -2.28
N SER A 58 7.83 -9.59 -2.50
CA SER A 58 8.32 -10.33 -3.67
C SER A 58 7.66 -11.70 -3.82
N ASN A 59 7.32 -12.34 -2.70
CA ASN A 59 6.68 -13.65 -2.67
C ASN A 59 5.28 -13.63 -3.33
N ASN A 60 4.61 -12.46 -3.36
CA ASN A 60 3.31 -12.35 -4.02
C ASN A 60 3.42 -12.40 -5.54
N ASN A 61 4.56 -12.01 -6.12
CA ASN A 61 4.78 -12.15 -7.56
C ASN A 61 4.82 -13.62 -7.96
N THR A 62 5.58 -14.43 -7.22
CA THR A 62 5.65 -15.89 -7.44
C THR A 62 4.29 -16.55 -7.19
N PHE A 63 3.59 -16.18 -6.12
CA PHE A 63 2.22 -16.66 -5.85
C PHE A 63 1.27 -16.38 -7.03
N LEU A 64 1.29 -15.17 -7.60
CA LEU A 64 0.43 -14.81 -8.74
C LEU A 64 0.81 -15.55 -10.02
N GLU A 65 2.08 -15.76 -10.27
CA GLU A 65 2.55 -16.60 -11.39
C GLU A 65 2.00 -18.02 -11.28
N GLU A 66 2.09 -18.63 -10.09
CA GLU A 66 1.54 -19.97 -9.89
C GLU A 66 0.01 -20.03 -10.00
N VAL A 67 -0.71 -19.01 -9.51
CA VAL A 67 -2.17 -18.91 -9.68
C VAL A 67 -2.54 -18.78 -11.16
N SER A 68 -1.81 -17.95 -11.90
CA SER A 68 -2.02 -17.75 -13.34
C SER A 68 -1.83 -19.04 -14.13
N ASN A 69 -0.80 -19.82 -13.80
CA ASN A 69 -0.53 -21.12 -14.42
C ASN A 69 -1.68 -22.10 -14.17
N GLU A 70 -2.16 -22.19 -12.92
CA GLU A 70 -3.31 -23.05 -12.58
C GLU A 70 -4.60 -22.60 -13.30
N PHE A 71 -4.82 -21.29 -13.45
CA PHE A 71 -5.97 -20.75 -14.18
C PHE A 71 -5.89 -21.08 -15.67
N ALA A 72 -4.71 -20.96 -16.28
CA ALA A 72 -4.48 -21.36 -17.66
C ALA A 72 -4.78 -22.86 -17.89
N GLU A 73 -4.33 -23.74 -16.98
CA GLU A 73 -4.65 -25.18 -17.03
C GLU A 73 -6.15 -25.48 -16.98
N LYS A 74 -6.94 -24.60 -16.34
CA LYS A 74 -8.40 -24.70 -16.24
C LYS A 74 -9.16 -23.90 -17.30
N ASN A 75 -8.47 -23.31 -18.27
CA ASN A 75 -9.04 -22.39 -19.27
C ASN A 75 -9.78 -21.18 -18.63
N ILE A 76 -9.25 -20.67 -17.52
CA ILE A 76 -9.69 -19.43 -16.88
C ILE A 76 -8.75 -18.32 -17.35
N GLU A 77 -9.29 -17.30 -18.02
CA GLU A 77 -8.51 -16.15 -18.47
C GLU A 77 -8.12 -15.28 -17.28
N PHE A 78 -6.81 -15.11 -17.07
CA PHE A 78 -6.25 -14.24 -16.06
C PHE A 78 -4.86 -13.77 -16.48
N ASP A 79 -4.65 -12.47 -16.47
CA ASP A 79 -3.41 -11.77 -16.79
C ASP A 79 -2.80 -11.28 -15.48
N ASN A 80 -1.81 -12.01 -14.98
CA ASN A 80 -1.16 -11.68 -13.72
C ASN A 80 -0.42 -10.32 -13.71
N VAL A 81 -0.12 -9.73 -14.88
CA VAL A 81 0.51 -8.42 -14.97
C VAL A 81 -0.52 -7.32 -14.87
N ASN A 82 -1.64 -7.46 -15.59
CA ASN A 82 -2.67 -6.43 -15.68
C ASN A 82 -3.75 -6.54 -14.59
N GLN A 83 -3.92 -7.71 -13.97
CA GLN A 83 -4.94 -7.98 -12.94
C GLN A 83 -4.33 -8.17 -11.54
N HIS A 84 -3.05 -7.80 -11.36
CA HIS A 84 -2.40 -7.65 -10.06
C HIS A 84 -2.44 -6.19 -9.60
N VAL A 85 -3.15 -5.95 -8.50
CA VAL A 85 -3.22 -4.63 -7.87
C VAL A 85 -2.35 -4.61 -6.62
N TYR A 86 -1.39 -3.68 -6.57
CA TYR A 86 -0.60 -3.48 -5.35
C TYR A 86 -1.40 -2.75 -4.28
N TYR A 87 -1.32 -3.23 -3.04
CA TYR A 87 -2.00 -2.62 -1.91
C TYR A 87 -1.51 -1.17 -1.68
N LEU A 88 -2.38 -0.20 -1.98
CA LEU A 88 -2.08 1.24 -1.96
C LEU A 88 -1.44 1.71 -0.64
N THR A 89 -1.88 1.15 0.49
CA THR A 89 -1.36 1.50 1.81
C THR A 89 0.13 1.19 1.95
N TYR A 90 0.63 0.12 1.31
CA TYR A 90 2.06 -0.19 1.31
C TYR A 90 2.86 0.84 0.50
N ILE A 91 2.34 1.27 -0.65
CA ILE A 91 2.95 2.33 -1.47
C ILE A 91 3.02 3.65 -0.69
N ILE A 92 1.95 4.00 0.03
CA ILE A 92 1.92 5.17 0.92
C ILE A 92 2.96 5.03 2.02
N ASN A 93 3.09 3.86 2.65
CA ASN A 93 4.09 3.60 3.68
C ASN A 93 5.52 3.77 3.14
N LEU A 94 5.83 3.24 1.96
CA LEU A 94 7.14 3.41 1.32
C LEU A 94 7.43 4.88 0.98
N ALA A 95 6.45 5.58 0.39
CA ALA A 95 6.58 6.99 0.06
C ALA A 95 6.85 7.84 1.32
N THR A 96 6.11 7.54 2.40
CA THR A 96 6.24 8.19 3.70
C THR A 96 7.62 7.94 4.32
N GLN A 97 8.09 6.68 4.33
CA GLN A 97 9.43 6.35 4.83
C GLN A 97 10.54 7.04 4.04
N LYS A 98 10.40 7.12 2.71
CA LYS A 98 11.36 7.82 1.86
C LYS A 98 11.37 9.33 2.14
N ALA A 99 10.19 9.94 2.27
CA ALA A 99 10.07 11.35 2.64
C ALA A 99 10.72 11.65 3.99
N PHE A 100 10.48 10.83 5.02
CA PHE A 100 11.11 10.99 6.33
C PHE A 100 12.62 10.77 6.30
N LYS A 101 13.13 9.80 5.52
CA LYS A 101 14.58 9.63 5.34
C LYS A 101 15.21 10.85 4.67
N SER A 102 14.57 11.40 3.63
CA SER A 102 15.02 12.64 2.99
C SER A 102 15.01 13.82 3.95
N LEU A 103 13.98 13.97 4.78
CA LEU A 103 13.95 14.99 5.83
C LEU A 103 15.08 14.79 6.85
N LYS A 104 15.34 13.57 7.32
CA LYS A 104 16.46 13.28 8.23
C LYS A 104 17.83 13.53 7.59
N ALA A 105 17.99 13.26 6.30
CA ALA A 105 19.20 13.60 5.55
C ALA A 105 19.39 15.12 5.44
N ILE A 106 18.30 15.90 5.35
CA ILE A 106 18.32 17.36 5.44
C ILE A 106 18.67 17.82 6.86
N VAL A 107 18.20 17.14 7.92
CA VAL A 107 18.58 17.44 9.32
C VAL A 107 20.06 17.10 9.61
N ASN A 108 20.63 16.12 8.90
CA ASN A 108 22.07 15.81 8.95
C ASN A 108 22.95 16.82 8.17
N ILE A 109 22.37 17.83 7.50
CA ILE A 109 23.12 19.04 7.16
C ILE A 109 23.41 19.69 8.51
N ASN A 110 24.68 19.62 8.93
CA ASN A 110 25.22 20.06 10.21
C ASN A 110 24.29 21.11 10.84
N GLU A 111 23.64 20.78 11.96
CA GLU A 111 22.67 21.69 12.60
C GLU A 111 23.27 23.09 12.76
N ASN A 112 24.59 23.18 12.94
CA ASN A 112 25.35 24.42 12.98
C ASN A 112 25.41 25.18 11.64
N GLU A 113 25.50 24.51 10.48
CA GLU A 113 25.37 25.15 9.16
C GLU A 113 23.96 25.65 8.90
N PHE A 114 22.92 24.87 9.24
CA PHE A 114 21.53 25.29 9.08
C PHE A 114 21.20 26.49 10.00
N LEU A 115 21.63 26.43 11.27
CA LEU A 115 21.48 27.52 12.23
C LEU A 115 22.32 28.76 11.87
N ASN A 116 23.50 28.60 11.26
CA ASN A 116 24.33 29.73 10.82
C ASN A 116 23.77 30.39 9.56
N GLN A 117 23.24 29.62 8.60
CA GLN A 117 22.49 30.20 7.48
C GLN A 117 21.22 30.92 7.97
N TYR A 118 20.51 30.35 8.95
CA TYR A 118 19.34 31.00 9.54
C TYR A 118 19.67 32.27 10.33
N LYS A 119 20.75 32.30 11.14
CA LYS A 119 21.17 33.52 11.87
C LYS A 119 21.45 34.69 10.91
N ASN A 120 22.00 34.42 9.74
CA ASN A 120 22.21 35.43 8.70
C ASN A 120 20.89 35.91 8.05
N ILE A 121 19.86 35.06 8.01
CA ILE A 121 18.51 35.38 7.52
C ILE A 121 17.67 36.10 8.59
N GLN A 122 17.84 35.80 9.89
CA GLN A 122 17.14 36.45 11.02
C GLN A 122 17.40 37.95 11.11
N ASN A 123 18.55 38.43 10.60
CA ASN A 123 18.84 39.85 10.53
C ASN A 123 17.97 40.60 9.50
N ASN A 124 17.19 39.88 8.68
CA ASN A 124 16.33 40.45 7.64
C ASN A 124 14.94 39.76 7.58
N ASN A 125 14.07 40.11 8.55
CA ASN A 125 12.59 40.03 8.51
C ASN A 125 11.85 38.73 8.94
N ASN A 126 11.22 38.79 10.12
CA ASN A 126 9.88 38.33 10.57
C ASN A 126 9.16 37.03 10.07
N GLN A 127 9.79 36.04 9.44
CA GLN A 127 9.11 34.76 9.06
C GLN A 127 9.46 33.51 9.89
N VAL A 128 9.73 33.67 11.18
CA VAL A 128 10.44 32.66 12.00
C VAL A 128 9.52 31.82 12.88
N GLY A 129 8.28 32.28 13.11
CA GLY A 129 7.33 31.60 14.00
C GLY A 129 6.83 30.25 13.49
N VAL A 130 6.72 30.07 12.17
CA VAL A 130 6.08 28.90 11.57
C VAL A 130 6.98 27.66 11.65
N VAL A 131 8.27 27.79 11.32
CA VAL A 131 9.22 26.67 11.30
C VAL A 131 9.47 26.10 12.71
N ARG A 132 9.54 26.98 13.73
CA ARG A 132 9.71 26.57 15.13
C ARG A 132 8.54 25.72 15.64
N SER A 133 7.32 26.04 15.20
CA SER A 133 6.11 25.31 15.60
C SER A 133 6.00 23.92 14.97
N ILE A 134 6.58 23.72 13.78
CA ILE A 134 6.60 22.42 13.09
C ILE A 134 7.63 21.49 13.74
N LEU A 135 8.83 21.98 14.05
CA LEU A 135 9.90 21.17 14.64
C LEU A 135 9.53 20.63 16.04
N TYR A 136 8.91 21.46 16.89
CA TYR A 136 8.43 21.02 18.21
C TYR A 136 7.31 19.97 18.13
N LYS A 137 6.41 20.06 17.15
CA LYS A 137 5.33 19.08 16.96
C LYS A 137 5.85 17.72 16.51
N VAL A 138 6.88 17.70 15.66
CA VAL A 138 7.49 16.46 15.17
C VAL A 138 8.20 15.72 16.31
N ASN A 139 8.93 16.41 17.19
CA ASN A 139 9.63 15.76 18.30
C ASN A 139 8.69 15.15 19.35
N ASN A 140 7.53 15.75 19.63
CA ASN A 140 6.57 15.18 20.57
C ASN A 140 5.86 13.92 20.04
N PHE A 141 5.80 13.72 18.72
CA PHE A 141 5.16 12.54 18.13
C PHE A 141 6.02 11.27 18.30
N TYR A 142 7.35 11.42 18.37
CA TYR A 142 8.30 10.31 18.55
C TYR A 142 8.51 9.90 20.02
N LEU A 143 7.90 10.59 20.98
CA LEU A 143 8.06 10.29 22.41
C LEU A 143 6.85 9.56 23.02
N ILE A 144 5.80 9.28 22.24
CA ILE A 144 4.54 8.66 22.71
C ILE A 144 4.32 7.26 22.09
N HIS A 145 5.25 6.76 21.28
CA HIS A 145 5.28 5.39 20.76
C HIS A 145 6.68 4.80 20.93
#